data_AF-A0A3M0WWX2-F1
#
_entry.id   AF-A0A3M0WWX2-F1
#
_cell.length_a   1.000
_cell.length_b   1.000
_cell.length_c   1.000
_cell.angle_alpha   90.00
_cell.angle_beta   90.00
_cell.angle_gamma   90.00
#
_symmetry.space_group_name_H-M   'P 1'
#
loop_
_entity.id
_entity.type
_entity.pdbx_description
1 polymer ?
#
loop_
_entity_poly.entity_id
_entity_poly.type
_entity_poly.pdbx_seq_one_letter_code
_entity_poly.pdbx_strand_id
1 'polypeptide(L)'
;MRKLISYAMLIAMTFGFLAFQCQSTEMTSAKLYIQQKNYPKAKESLLKEVKKNPKSDEGYYLLGWLYGEEGNYAEMLKAFDNSLSISKKFEKQIEETKRYHWAQNFNKGVGFFNKGAKAD
;
A
#
# COMPACT_ATOMS: atom_id res chain seq x y z
N MET A 1 18.53 -6.45 44.68
CA MET A 1 19.12 -5.82 43.48
C MET A 1 19.49 -6.83 42.38
N ARG A 2 20.27 -7.90 42.65
CA ARG A 2 20.64 -8.90 41.62
C ARG A 2 19.45 -9.52 40.86
N LYS A 3 18.38 -9.92 41.58
CA LYS A 3 17.18 -10.51 40.95
C LYS A 3 16.38 -9.51 40.09
N LEU A 4 16.33 -8.25 40.49
CA LEU A 4 15.68 -7.17 39.71
C LEU A 4 16.39 -6.93 38.37
N ILE A 5 17.72 -6.96 38.38
CA ILE A 5 18.52 -6.84 37.16
C ILE A 5 18.32 -8.08 36.27
N SER A 6 18.24 -9.28 36.86
CA SER A 6 17.93 -10.52 36.12
C SER A 6 16.54 -10.50 35.46
N TYR A 7 15.52 -10.00 36.15
CA TYR A 7 14.18 -9.82 35.58
C TYR A 7 14.16 -8.77 34.47
N ALA A 8 14.88 -7.65 34.64
CA ALA A 8 15.01 -6.63 33.61
C ALA A 8 15.68 -7.15 32.33
N MET A 9 16.71 -8.00 32.46
CA MET A 9 17.35 -8.65 31.30
C MET A 9 16.43 -9.64 30.58
N LEU A 10 15.65 -10.44 31.32
CA LEU A 10 14.66 -11.36 30.74
C LEU A 10 13.56 -10.61 29.99
N ILE A 11 13.07 -9.51 30.55
CA ILE A 11 12.07 -8.65 29.90
C ILE A 11 12.66 -8.02 28.64
N ALA A 12 13.87 -7.47 28.69
CA ALA A 12 14.54 -6.90 27.52
C ALA A 12 14.76 -7.94 26.40
N MET A 13 15.07 -9.19 26.75
CA MET A 13 15.23 -10.29 25.79
C MET A 13 13.89 -10.67 25.14
N THR A 14 12.80 -10.72 25.90
CA THR A 14 11.45 -10.97 25.35
C THR A 14 10.92 -9.82 24.47
N PHE A 15 11.20 -8.57 24.83
CA PHE A 15 10.88 -7.40 24.00
C PHE A 15 11.78 -7.30 22.75
N GLY A 16 13.02 -7.79 22.82
CA GLY A 16 13.93 -7.87 21.67
C GLY A 16 13.42 -8.77 20.55
N PHE A 17 12.69 -9.84 20.86
CA PHE A 17 12.06 -10.70 19.85
C PHE A 17 10.83 -10.07 19.18
N LEU A 18 10.12 -9.14 19.84
CA LEU A 18 9.03 -8.37 19.24
C LEU A 18 9.52 -7.30 18.26
N ALA A 19 10.80 -6.93 18.31
CA ALA A 19 11.40 -5.90 17.46
C ALA A 19 11.86 -6.40 16.08
N PHE A 20 11.87 -7.73 15.85
CA PHE A 20 12.05 -8.27 14.52
C PHE A 20 10.73 -8.15 13.76
N GLN A 21 10.51 -7.01 13.11
CA GLN A 21 9.53 -6.91 12.03
C GLN A 21 9.97 -7.81 10.87
N CYS A 22 9.74 -9.12 11.00
CA CYS A 22 9.71 -10.00 9.83
C CYS A 22 8.58 -9.51 8.93
N GLN A 23 8.92 -9.18 7.69
CA GLN A 23 7.95 -8.91 6.64
C GLN A 23 6.99 -10.10 6.55
N SER A 24 5.68 -9.85 6.52
CA SER A 24 4.69 -10.92 6.50
C SER A 24 4.82 -11.78 5.25
N THR A 25 4.40 -13.04 5.36
CA THR A 25 4.37 -13.97 4.23
C THR A 25 3.46 -13.45 3.11
N GLU A 26 2.37 -12.79 3.48
CA GLU A 26 1.41 -12.15 2.57
C GLU A 26 2.05 -11.00 1.81
N MET A 27 2.79 -10.13 2.49
CA MET A 27 3.51 -9.01 1.85
C MET A 27 4.56 -9.52 0.85
N THR A 28 5.32 -10.55 1.24
CA THR A 28 6.34 -11.15 0.36
C THR A 28 5.71 -11.76 -0.88
N SER A 29 4.61 -12.50 -0.70
CA SER A 29 3.83 -13.10 -1.80
C SER A 29 3.26 -12.04 -2.72
N ALA A 30 2.70 -10.96 -2.16
CA ALA A 30 2.18 -9.84 -2.93
C ALA A 30 3.26 -9.21 -3.82
N LYS A 31 4.44 -8.92 -3.28
CA LYS A 31 5.56 -8.34 -4.04
C LYS A 31 6.04 -9.27 -5.14
N LEU A 32 6.13 -10.57 -4.86
CA LEU A 32 6.47 -11.57 -5.89
C LEU A 32 5.44 -11.58 -7.02
N TYR A 33 4.14 -11.58 -6.69
CA TYR A 33 3.09 -11.53 -7.71
C TYR A 33 3.10 -10.21 -8.50
N ILE A 34 3.40 -9.07 -7.87
CA ILE A 34 3.60 -7.79 -8.58
C ILE A 34 4.76 -7.89 -9.58
N GLN A 35 5.90 -8.46 -9.18
CA GLN A 35 7.05 -8.66 -10.07
C GLN A 35 6.71 -9.57 -11.26
N GLN A 36 5.88 -10.58 -11.04
CA GLN A 36 5.35 -11.46 -12.09
C GLN A 36 4.20 -10.82 -12.90
N LYS A 37 3.82 -9.58 -12.60
CA LYS A 37 2.66 -8.88 -13.17
C LYS A 37 1.33 -9.62 -12.97
N ASN A 38 1.27 -10.52 -11.99
CA ASN A 38 0.06 -11.24 -11.61
C ASN A 38 -0.73 -10.41 -10.59
N TYR A 39 -1.33 -9.32 -11.08
CA TYR A 39 -2.07 -8.37 -10.25
C TYR A 39 -3.25 -8.98 -9.48
N PRO A 40 -4.03 -9.94 -10.03
CA PRO A 40 -5.10 -10.58 -9.28
C PRO A 40 -4.60 -11.30 -8.01
N LYS A 41 -3.52 -12.10 -8.13
CA LYS A 41 -2.94 -12.79 -6.98
C LYS A 41 -2.25 -11.82 -6.01
N ALA A 42 -1.58 -10.79 -6.53
CA ALA A 42 -1.00 -9.75 -5.69
C ALA A 42 -2.05 -9.06 -4.81
N LYS A 43 -3.19 -8.71 -5.40
CA LYS A 43 -4.32 -8.10 -4.70
C LYS A 43 -4.89 -9.04 -3.64
N GLU A 44 -5.06 -10.32 -3.94
CA GLU A 44 -5.51 -11.31 -2.94
C GLU A 44 -4.54 -11.38 -1.74
N SER A 45 -3.23 -11.43 -2.00
CA SER A 45 -2.22 -11.41 -0.95
C SER A 45 -2.25 -10.11 -0.14
N LEU A 46 -2.40 -8.94 -0.78
CA LEU A 46 -2.48 -7.65 -0.10
C LEU A 46 -3.74 -7.50 0.75
N LEU A 47 -4.89 -8.01 0.28
CA LEU A 47 -6.13 -8.04 1.06
C LEU A 47 -5.97 -8.91 2.32
N LYS A 48 -5.27 -10.05 2.22
CA LYS A 48 -4.93 -10.87 3.39
C LYS A 48 -3.96 -10.14 4.32
N GLU A 49 -2.98 -9.44 3.76
CA GLU A 49 -2.01 -8.64 4.53
C GLU A 49 -2.71 -7.57 5.36
N VAL A 50 -3.51 -6.70 4.75
CA VAL A 50 -4.17 -5.60 5.49
C VAL A 50 -5.22 -6.11 6.47
N LYS A 51 -5.77 -7.31 6.25
CA LYS A 51 -6.67 -7.97 7.22
C LYS A 51 -5.93 -8.51 8.44
N LYS A 52 -4.75 -9.11 8.25
CA LYS A 52 -3.94 -9.66 9.35
C LYS A 52 -3.12 -8.59 10.06
N ASN A 53 -2.64 -7.61 9.31
CA ASN A 53 -1.80 -6.51 9.75
C ASN A 53 -2.45 -5.17 9.37
N PRO A 54 -3.48 -4.71 10.11
CA PRO A 54 -4.14 -3.42 9.84
C PRO A 54 -3.24 -2.19 10.02
N LYS A 55 -2.00 -2.37 10.51
CA LYS A 55 -0.97 -1.32 10.63
C LYS A 55 0.07 -1.37 9.52
N SER A 56 -0.19 -2.10 8.44
CA SER A 56 0.70 -2.24 7.29
C SER A 56 0.49 -1.06 6.32
N ASP A 57 1.22 0.04 6.54
CA ASP A 57 1.21 1.19 5.64
C ASP A 57 1.60 0.79 4.20
N GLU A 58 2.64 -0.03 4.05
CA GLU A 58 3.07 -0.58 2.77
C GLU A 58 2.00 -1.45 2.11
N GLY A 59 1.24 -2.23 2.90
CA GLY A 59 0.18 -3.09 2.39
C GLY A 59 -0.95 -2.28 1.77
N TYR A 60 -1.38 -1.23 2.46
CA TYR A 60 -2.37 -0.30 1.94
C TYR A 60 -1.86 0.52 0.74
N TYR A 61 -0.60 0.96 0.77
CA TYR A 61 0.03 1.64 -0.37
C TYR A 61 0.03 0.77 -1.63
N LEU A 62 0.53 -0.46 -1.56
CA LEU A 62 0.58 -1.36 -2.71
C LEU A 62 -0.81 -1.74 -3.21
N LEU A 63 -1.78 -1.88 -2.31
CA LEU A 63 -3.17 -2.14 -2.67
C LEU A 63 -3.77 -0.94 -3.42
N GLY A 64 -3.49 0.28 -2.95
CA GLY A 64 -3.89 1.51 -3.65
C GLY A 64 -3.27 1.61 -5.03
N TRP A 65 -1.97 1.33 -5.17
CA TRP A 65 -1.30 1.30 -6.46
C TRP A 65 -1.96 0.32 -7.44
N LEU A 66 -2.25 -0.92 -7.00
CA LEU A 66 -2.96 -1.90 -7.83
C LEU A 66 -4.36 -1.44 -8.24
N TYR A 67 -5.12 -0.82 -7.34
CA TYR A 67 -6.43 -0.26 -7.69
C TYR A 67 -6.32 0.86 -8.75
N GLY A 68 -5.26 1.66 -8.70
CA GLY A 68 -4.96 2.67 -9.72
C GLY A 68 -4.70 2.04 -11.09
N GLU A 69 -3.90 0.97 -11.15
CA GLU A 69 -3.66 0.18 -12.36
C GLU A 69 -4.93 -0.48 -12.91
N GLU A 70 -5.85 -0.89 -12.04
CA GLU A 70 -7.19 -1.41 -12.41
C GLU A 70 -8.17 -0.30 -12.86
N GLY A 71 -7.82 0.98 -12.68
CA GLY A 71 -8.72 2.11 -12.91
C GLY A 71 -9.81 2.29 -11.85
N ASN A 72 -9.75 1.55 -10.74
CA ASN A 72 -10.67 1.70 -9.62
C ASN A 72 -10.19 2.81 -8.67
N TYR A 73 -10.37 4.07 -9.10
CA TYR A 73 -9.85 5.23 -8.38
C TYR A 73 -10.48 5.45 -7.00
N ALA A 74 -11.71 4.99 -6.78
CA ALA A 74 -12.38 5.09 -5.48
C ALA A 74 -11.65 4.24 -4.43
N GLU A 75 -11.40 2.97 -4.73
CA GLU A 75 -10.67 2.08 -3.82
C GLU A 75 -9.18 2.43 -3.74
N MET A 76 -8.59 2.98 -4.82
CA MET A 76 -7.22 3.53 -4.80
C MET A 76 -7.07 4.61 -3.72
N LEU A 77 -7.95 5.62 -3.74
CA LEU A 77 -7.89 6.74 -2.80
C LEU A 77 -8.11 6.26 -1.37
N LYS A 78 -9.11 5.39 -1.15
CA LYS A 78 -9.39 4.80 0.17
C LYS A 78 -8.22 4.01 0.72
N ALA A 79 -7.54 3.22 -0.12
CA ALA A 79 -6.35 2.48 0.30
C ALA A 79 -5.18 3.42 0.62
N PHE A 80 -4.96 4.46 -0.19
CA PHE A 80 -3.95 5.48 0.12
C PHE A 80 -4.24 6.25 1.41
N ASP A 81 -5.49 6.60 1.68
CA ASP A 81 -5.87 7.26 2.93
C ASP A 81 -5.59 6.37 4.15
N ASN A 82 -5.88 5.07 4.04
CA ASN A 82 -5.50 4.10 5.08
C ASN A 82 -3.97 4.04 5.27
N SER A 83 -3.18 4.02 4.19
CA SER A 83 -1.71 4.05 4.28
C SER A 83 -1.23 5.32 5.01
N LEU A 84 -1.74 6.48 4.63
CA LEU A 84 -1.34 7.78 5.18
C LEU A 84 -1.78 7.96 6.64
N SER A 85 -2.88 7.33 7.04
CA SER A 85 -3.33 7.33 8.43
C SER A 85 -2.38 6.58 9.37
N ILE A 86 -1.61 5.62 8.84
CA ILE A 86 -0.64 4.82 9.60
C ILE A 86 0.73 5.49 9.60
N SER A 87 1.22 5.93 8.43
CA SER A 87 2.53 6.55 8.31
C SER A 87 2.65 7.42 7.05
N LYS A 88 3.56 8.39 7.10
CA LYS A 88 3.89 9.27 5.95
C LYS A 88 4.95 8.70 5.00
N LYS A 89 5.40 7.47 5.22
CA LYS A 89 6.51 6.84 4.47
C LYS A 89 6.29 6.84 2.95
N PHE A 90 5.04 6.68 2.52
CA PHE A 90 4.65 6.61 1.11
C PHE A 90 3.97 7.87 0.59
N GLU A 91 3.95 8.98 1.35
CA GLU A 91 3.23 10.20 1.00
C GLU A 91 3.62 10.74 -0.37
N LYS A 92 4.93 10.83 -0.64
CA LYS A 92 5.42 11.31 -1.93
C LYS A 92 4.96 10.42 -3.09
N GLN A 93 5.10 9.11 -2.95
CA GLN A 93 4.72 8.13 -3.98
C GLN A 93 3.20 8.16 -4.23
N ILE A 94 2.41 8.22 -3.16
CA ILE A 94 0.95 8.34 -3.24
C ILE A 94 0.56 9.59 -4.02
N GLU A 95 1.15 10.73 -3.70
CA GLU A 95 0.87 11.99 -4.38
C GLU A 95 1.31 11.97 -5.85
N GLU A 96 2.43 11.32 -6.17
CA GLU A 96 2.87 11.09 -7.54
C GLU A 96 1.90 10.19 -8.33
N THR A 97 1.45 9.08 -7.74
CA THR A 97 0.47 8.17 -8.36
C THR A 97 -0.88 8.85 -8.59
N LYS A 98 -1.38 9.61 -7.61
CA LYS A 98 -2.62 10.41 -7.77
C LYS A 98 -2.50 11.39 -8.93
N ARG A 99 -1.39 12.15 -9.01
CA ARG A 99 -1.15 13.10 -10.11
C ARG A 99 -1.07 12.40 -11.46
N TYR A 100 -0.37 11.27 -11.54
CA TYR A 100 -0.24 10.48 -12.77
C TYR A 100 -1.63 10.07 -13.33
N HIS A 101 -2.46 9.44 -12.49
CA HIS A 101 -3.78 9.01 -12.92
C HIS A 101 -4.72 10.19 -13.21
N TRP A 102 -4.65 11.28 -12.43
CA TRP A 102 -5.42 12.49 -12.71
C TRP A 102 -5.08 13.06 -14.09
N ALA A 103 -3.79 13.25 -14.38
CA ALA A 103 -3.32 13.81 -15.65
C ALA A 103 -3.74 12.93 -16.84
N GLN A 104 -3.60 11.60 -16.74
CA GLN A 104 -4.04 10.69 -17.80
C GLN A 104 -5.54 10.78 -18.04
N ASN A 105 -6.37 10.73 -16.99
CA ASN A 105 -7.83 10.77 -17.13
C ASN A 105 -8.31 12.13 -17.65
N PHE A 106 -7.73 13.22 -17.15
CA PHE A 106 -8.03 14.57 -17.61
C PHE A 106 -7.70 14.73 -19.10
N ASN A 107 -6.50 14.34 -19.53
CA ASN A 107 -6.10 14.41 -20.93
C ASN A 107 -6.98 13.55 -21.84
N LYS A 108 -7.40 12.36 -21.37
CA LYS A 108 -8.35 11.52 -22.10
C LYS A 108 -9.71 12.22 -22.26
N GLY A 109 -10.21 12.85 -21.20
CA GLY A 109 -11.44 13.64 -21.22
C GLY A 109 -11.38 14.82 -22.20
N VAL A 110 -10.30 15.62 -22.14
CA VAL A 110 -10.04 16.72 -23.09
C VAL A 110 -9.99 16.19 -24.52
N GLY A 111 -9.35 15.04 -24.75
CA GLY A 111 -9.30 14.39 -26.06
C GLY A 111 -10.68 14.02 -26.60
N PHE A 112 -11.57 13.50 -25.76
CA PHE A 112 -12.95 13.21 -26.16
C PHE A 112 -13.75 14.48 -26.45
N PHE A 113 -13.63 15.51 -25.60
CA PHE A 113 -14.29 16.79 -25.79
C PHE A 113 -13.90 17.43 -27.12
N ASN A 114 -12.59 17.52 -27.42
CA ASN A 114 -12.08 18.10 -28.65
C ASN A 114 -12.50 17.34 -29.91
N LYS A 115 -12.70 16.02 -29.81
CA LYS A 115 -13.23 15.22 -30.93
C LYS A 115 -14.70 15.52 -31.18
N GLY A 116 -15.50 15.63 -30.11
CA GLY A 116 -16.91 16.01 -30.22
C GLY A 116 -17.09 17.40 -30.83
N ALA A 117 -16.34 18.38 -30.33
CA ALA A 117 -16.43 19.77 -30.81
C ALA A 117 -15.99 20.01 -32.27
N LYS A 118 -15.33 19.02 -32.91
CA LYS A 118 -14.93 19.08 -34.33
C LYS A 118 -15.84 18.28 -35.26
N ALA A 119 -16.77 17.52 -34.70
CA ALA A 119 -17.72 16.71 -35.46
C ALA A 119 -18.99 17.50 -35.86
N ASP A 120 -19.14 18.70 -35.29
CA ASP A 120 -20.14 19.72 -35.66
C ASP A 120 -19.54 20.72 -36.67
#